data_AF-A0A7Y0EVJ1-F1
#
_entry.id   AF-A0A7Y0EVJ1-F1
#
_cell.length_a   1.000
_cell.length_b   1.000
_cell.length_c   1.000
_cell.angle_alpha   90.00
_cell.angle_beta   90.00
_cell.angle_gamma   90.00
#
_symmetry.space_group_name_H-M   'P 1'
#
loop_
_entity.id
_entity.type
_entity.pdbx_description
1 polymer ?
#
loop_
_entity_poly.entity_id
_entity_poly.type
_entity_poly.pdbx_seq_one_letter_code
_entity_poly.pdbx_strand_id
1 'polypeptide(L)'
;MDRIELIKQRLAPINDMIPTNLPLAKGRAMAALDALGVSRNEYKGHYAENFLAALRQLLLEDPVDDWKVSGASNCLHLMDPETHMKLRFIKEFAFGGLPPAGKNLRRTQAWCQEPLSLFDRWDSNSRYPLDGTEIVVLCSRGL
;
A
#
# COMPACT_ATOMS: atom_id res chain seq x y z
N MET A 1 2.11 18.89 -17.91
CA MET A 1 2.10 17.49 -17.41
C MET A 1 0.69 17.19 -17.00
N ASP A 2 0.14 16.05 -17.44
CA ASP A 2 -1.20 15.56 -17.08
C ASP A 2 -1.24 14.91 -15.67
N ARG A 3 -2.41 14.77 -15.03
CA ARG A 3 -2.54 14.19 -13.69
C ARG A 3 -2.09 12.73 -13.68
N ILE A 4 -2.50 11.96 -14.68
CA ILE A 4 -2.16 10.55 -14.80
C ILE A 4 -0.66 10.41 -15.08
N GLU A 5 -0.11 11.31 -15.89
CA GLU A 5 1.33 11.38 -16.14
C GLU A 5 2.13 11.65 -14.86
N LEU A 6 1.69 12.62 -14.04
CA LEU A 6 2.29 12.89 -12.73
C LEU A 6 2.17 11.68 -11.79
N ILE A 7 0.98 11.04 -11.71
CA ILE A 7 0.78 9.83 -10.90
C ILE A 7 1.75 8.72 -11.35
N LYS A 8 1.86 8.47 -12.65
CA LYS A 8 2.77 7.46 -13.20
C LYS A 8 4.23 7.77 -12.85
N GLN A 9 4.65 9.04 -12.97
CA GLN A 9 5.99 9.47 -12.62
C GLN A 9 6.28 9.21 -11.13
N ARG A 10 5.38 9.63 -10.23
CA ARG A 10 5.57 9.47 -8.78
C ARG A 10 5.48 8.02 -8.31
N LEU A 11 4.81 7.15 -9.07
CA LEU A 11 4.75 5.70 -8.84
C LEU A 11 5.96 4.93 -9.37
N ALA A 12 6.77 5.50 -10.26
CA ALA A 12 7.94 4.81 -10.83
C ALA A 12 8.85 4.15 -9.78
N PRO A 13 9.35 4.86 -8.73
CA PRO A 13 10.23 4.23 -7.73
C PRO A 13 9.51 3.15 -6.91
N ILE A 14 8.19 3.23 -6.77
CA ILE A 14 7.38 2.20 -6.09
C ILE A 14 7.28 0.95 -6.96
N ASN A 15 7.09 1.12 -8.27
CA ASN A 15 7.04 0.01 -9.22
C ASN A 15 8.38 -0.72 -9.31
N ASP A 16 9.50 -0.02 -9.17
CA ASP A 16 10.84 -0.62 -9.18
C ASP A 16 11.15 -1.38 -7.89
N MET A 17 10.63 -0.91 -6.76
CA MET A 17 10.82 -1.53 -5.44
C MET A 17 9.97 -2.80 -5.24
N ILE A 18 8.74 -2.81 -5.75
CA ILE A 18 7.75 -3.88 -5.53
C ILE A 18 8.29 -5.30 -5.86
N PRO A 19 8.93 -5.54 -7.03
CA PRO A 19 9.44 -6.86 -7.40
C PRO A 19 10.44 -7.44 -6.41
N THR A 20 11.20 -6.59 -5.70
CA THR A 20 12.23 -7.01 -4.74
C THR A 20 11.64 -7.17 -3.34
N ASN A 21 10.88 -6.18 -2.87
CA ASN A 21 10.47 -6.15 -1.46
C ASN A 21 9.27 -7.06 -1.15
N LEU A 22 8.35 -7.29 -2.10
CA LEU A 22 7.19 -8.13 -1.82
C LEU A 22 7.56 -9.62 -1.58
N PRO A 23 8.46 -10.23 -2.38
CA PRO A 23 8.97 -11.58 -2.09
C PRO A 23 9.73 -11.68 -0.77
N LEU A 24 10.54 -10.68 -0.42
CA LEU A 24 11.27 -10.64 0.84
C LEU A 24 10.33 -10.53 2.05
N ALA A 25 9.32 -9.65 1.96
CA ALA A 25 8.30 -9.50 3.00
C ALA A 25 7.53 -10.80 3.22
N LYS A 26 7.19 -11.52 2.13
CA LYS A 26 6.59 -12.85 2.20
C LYS A 26 7.50 -13.86 2.89
N GLY A 27 8.78 -13.93 2.52
CA GLY A 27 9.74 -14.83 3.15
C GLY A 27 9.83 -14.60 4.66
N ARG A 28 9.96 -13.33 5.09
CA ARG A 28 9.96 -12.94 6.50
C ARG A 28 8.65 -13.31 7.22
N ALA A 29 7.50 -13.07 6.59
CA ALA A 29 6.20 -13.39 7.16
C ALA A 29 5.97 -14.91 7.31
N MET A 30 6.42 -15.71 6.33
CA MET A 30 6.35 -17.17 6.40
C MET A 30 7.25 -17.71 7.52
N ALA A 31 8.50 -17.26 7.58
CA ALA A 31 9.44 -17.66 8.63
C ALA A 31 8.91 -17.35 10.05
N ALA A 32 8.21 -16.22 10.22
CA ALA A 32 7.58 -15.87 11.49
C ALA A 32 6.45 -16.84 11.89
N LEU A 33 5.62 -17.28 10.94
CA LEU A 33 4.56 -18.25 11.22
C LEU A 33 5.13 -19.65 11.49
N ASP A 34 6.16 -20.05 10.75
CA ASP A 34 6.83 -21.33 10.94
C ASP A 34 7.49 -21.40 12.33
N ALA A 35 8.12 -20.30 12.78
CA ALA A 35 8.70 -20.19 14.12
C ALA A 35 7.65 -20.29 15.24
N LEU A 36 6.41 -19.87 14.97
CA LEU A 36 5.28 -20.00 15.90
C LEU A 36 4.56 -21.36 15.79
N GLY A 37 4.96 -22.23 14.85
CA GLY A 37 4.33 -23.51 14.61
C GLY A 37 2.90 -23.43 14.08
N VAL A 38 2.53 -22.31 13.43
CA VAL A 38 1.15 -22.06 12.96
C VAL A 38 1.06 -22.10 11.43
N SER A 39 -0.04 -22.67 10.91
CA SER A 39 -0.27 -22.74 9.47
C SER A 39 -0.83 -21.43 8.90
N ARG A 40 -0.24 -20.92 7.82
CA ARG A 40 -0.78 -19.75 7.09
C ARG A 40 -2.21 -19.94 6.57
N ASN A 41 -2.63 -21.19 6.35
CA ASN A 41 -3.98 -21.49 5.84
C ASN A 41 -5.03 -21.36 6.93
N GLU A 42 -4.65 -21.59 8.19
CA GLU A 42 -5.50 -21.45 9.36
C GLU A 42 -5.45 -20.01 9.90
N TYR A 43 -4.26 -19.39 9.88
CA TYR A 43 -4.01 -18.05 10.43
C TYR A 43 -3.78 -16.99 9.34
N LYS A 44 -4.68 -16.92 8.36
CA LYS A 44 -4.54 -16.02 7.20
C LYS A 44 -4.46 -14.52 7.58
N GLY A 45 -5.15 -14.12 8.64
CA GLY A 45 -5.10 -12.75 9.16
C GLY A 45 -3.71 -12.40 9.70
N HIS A 46 -3.15 -13.26 10.55
CA HIS A 46 -1.80 -13.10 11.10
C HIS A 46 -0.74 -13.12 10.00
N TYR A 47 -0.90 -13.96 8.97
CA TYR A 47 -0.04 -13.91 7.78
C TYR A 47 -0.08 -12.53 7.12
N ALA A 48 -1.27 -11.96 6.91
CA ALA A 48 -1.42 -10.66 6.28
C ALA A 48 -0.81 -9.52 7.12
N GLU A 49 -0.99 -9.57 8.44
CA GLU A 49 -0.40 -8.61 9.38
C GLU A 49 1.13 -8.71 9.41
N ASN A 50 1.67 -9.94 9.53
CA ASN A 50 3.12 -10.18 9.50
C ASN A 50 3.74 -9.76 8.17
N PHE A 51 3.04 -9.96 7.05
CA PHE A 51 3.48 -9.49 5.75
C PHE A 51 3.60 -7.96 5.71
N LEU A 52 2.58 -7.23 6.16
CA LEU A 52 2.61 -5.76 6.16
C LEU A 52 3.65 -5.22 7.15
N ALA A 53 3.86 -5.90 8.28
CA ALA A 53 4.92 -5.55 9.23
C ALA A 53 6.32 -5.77 8.64
N ALA A 54 6.55 -6.91 7.97
CA ALA A 54 7.80 -7.20 7.30
C ALA A 54 8.08 -6.22 6.15
N LEU A 55 7.07 -5.90 5.34
CA LEU A 55 7.19 -4.92 4.27
C LEU A 55 7.47 -3.51 4.81
N ARG A 56 6.81 -3.11 5.90
CA ARG A 56 7.15 -1.86 6.60
C ARG A 56 8.62 -1.84 7.01
N GLN A 57 9.10 -2.92 7.62
CA GLN A 57 10.48 -2.99 8.08
C GLN A 57 11.46 -2.84 6.91
N LEU A 58 11.22 -3.52 5.80
CA LEU A 58 12.03 -3.36 4.57
C LEU A 58 12.04 -1.90 4.09
N LEU A 59 10.90 -1.21 4.09
CA LEU A 59 10.79 0.19 3.70
C LEU A 59 11.40 1.18 4.71
N LEU A 60 11.65 0.76 5.94
CA LEU A 60 12.37 1.55 6.93
C LEU A 60 13.89 1.29 6.87
N GLU A 61 14.29 0.07 6.50
CA GLU A 61 15.68 -0.33 6.26
C GLU A 61 16.23 0.29 4.97
N ASP A 62 15.42 0.28 3.91
CA ASP A 62 15.73 0.82 2.58
C ASP A 62 14.55 1.69 2.10
N PRO A 63 14.52 2.98 2.49
CA PRO A 63 13.44 3.88 2.13
C PRO A 63 13.37 4.12 0.62
N VAL A 64 12.14 4.12 0.07
CA VAL A 64 11.92 4.51 -1.32
C VAL A 64 12.07 6.02 -1.46
N ASP A 65 12.85 6.45 -2.45
CA ASP A 65 13.08 7.85 -2.77
C ASP A 65 11.79 8.67 -2.78
N ASP A 66 11.80 9.82 -2.10
CA ASP A 66 10.68 10.74 -1.95
C ASP A 66 9.42 10.19 -1.27
N TRP A 67 9.41 8.96 -0.73
CA TRP A 67 8.25 8.39 -0.06
C TRP A 67 8.49 8.20 1.44
N LYS A 68 7.50 8.59 2.26
CA LYS A 68 7.55 8.43 3.72
C LYS A 68 6.60 7.35 4.21
N VAL A 69 7.10 6.43 5.02
CA VAL A 69 6.27 5.45 5.75
C VAL A 69 5.46 6.17 6.84
N SER A 70 4.14 5.97 6.82
CA SER A 70 3.26 6.46 7.89
C SER A 70 3.44 5.67 9.18
N GLY A 71 3.43 6.36 10.32
CA GLY A 71 3.68 5.80 11.65
C GLY A 71 2.55 4.93 12.25
N ALA A 72 1.41 4.76 11.56
CA ALA A 72 0.29 3.98 12.09
C ALA A 72 0.59 2.47 12.07
N SER A 73 0.64 1.81 13.23
CA SER A 73 1.09 0.41 13.33
C SER A 73 0.20 -0.61 12.62
N ASN A 74 -1.10 -0.37 12.50
CA ASN A 74 -2.10 -1.32 11.99
C ASN A 74 -2.35 -1.26 10.46
N CYS A 75 -1.70 -0.35 9.74
CA CYS A 75 -1.83 -0.24 8.28
C CYS A 75 -0.54 0.29 7.67
N LEU A 76 -0.11 -0.27 6.54
CA LEU A 76 1.06 0.25 5.82
C LEU A 76 0.61 1.30 4.80
N HIS A 77 0.98 2.56 5.07
CA HIS A 77 0.81 3.66 4.14
C HIS A 77 2.15 4.28 3.78
N LEU A 78 2.28 4.70 2.53
CA LEU A 78 3.32 5.61 2.07
C LEU A 78 2.69 6.95 1.71
N MET A 79 3.40 8.04 1.99
CA MET A 79 3.01 9.39 1.61
C MET A 79 4.14 10.05 0.84
N ASP A 80 3.80 10.58 -0.32
CA ASP A 80 4.66 11.48 -1.08
C ASP A 80 4.52 12.90 -0.50
N PRO A 81 5.54 13.49 0.12
CA PRO A 81 5.46 14.79 0.75
C PRO A 81 5.38 15.94 -0.26
N GLU A 82 5.78 15.73 -1.52
CA GLU A 82 5.73 16.76 -2.55
C GLU A 82 4.32 16.86 -3.14
N THR A 83 3.69 15.74 -3.42
CA THR A 83 2.36 15.72 -4.06
C THR A 83 1.20 15.49 -3.11
N HIS A 84 1.48 15.06 -1.87
CA HIS A 84 0.51 14.53 -0.89
C HIS A 84 -0.25 13.29 -1.35
N MET A 85 0.20 12.61 -2.41
CA MET A 85 -0.34 11.32 -2.81
C MET A 85 -0.10 10.28 -1.72
N LYS A 86 -1.12 9.46 -1.43
CA LYS A 86 -1.04 8.37 -0.46
C LYS A 86 -1.13 7.03 -1.15
N LEU A 87 -0.24 6.11 -0.79
CA LEU A 87 -0.37 4.70 -1.14
C LEU A 87 -0.77 3.92 0.10
N ARG A 88 -1.72 3.01 -0.09
CA ARG A 88 -2.14 2.09 0.95
C ARG A 88 -1.91 0.66 0.51
N PHE A 89 -1.06 -0.03 1.26
CA PHE A 89 -0.80 -1.44 1.04
C PHE A 89 -1.83 -2.29 1.78
N ILE A 90 -2.35 -3.28 1.07
CA ILE A 90 -3.29 -4.26 1.60
C ILE A 90 -2.78 -5.63 1.21
N LYS A 91 -2.60 -6.51 2.20
CA LYS A 91 -2.41 -7.94 1.93
C LYS A 91 -3.77 -8.63 1.91
N GLU A 92 -4.02 -9.33 0.81
CA GLU A 92 -5.18 -10.22 0.67
C GLU A 92 -5.13 -11.34 1.73
N PHE A 93 -6.22 -11.48 2.49
CA PHE A 93 -6.35 -12.43 3.62
C PHE A 93 -7.33 -13.58 3.35
N ALA A 94 -8.19 -13.48 2.32
CA ALA A 94 -9.08 -14.55 1.85
C ALA A 94 -9.19 -14.50 0.31
N PHE A 95 -9.55 -15.62 -0.35
CA PHE A 95 -9.62 -15.76 -1.81
C PHE A 95 -10.29 -14.55 -2.52
N GLY A 96 -9.49 -13.65 -3.07
CA GLY A 96 -9.91 -12.41 -3.72
C GLY A 96 -10.49 -11.33 -2.79
N GLY A 97 -10.53 -11.57 -1.48
CA GLY A 97 -11.19 -10.71 -0.50
C GLY A 97 -10.28 -9.60 0.02
N LEU A 98 -10.59 -8.36 -0.36
CA LEU A 98 -10.12 -7.18 0.36
C LEU A 98 -10.71 -7.18 1.78
N PRO A 99 -9.97 -6.76 2.82
CA PRO A 99 -10.54 -6.60 4.15
C PRO A 99 -11.68 -5.58 4.07
N PRO A 100 -12.83 -5.83 4.73
CA PRO A 100 -13.98 -4.95 4.64
C PRO A 100 -13.56 -3.52 5.02
N ALA A 101 -14.06 -2.53 4.27
CA ALA A 101 -13.77 -1.12 4.53
C ALA A 101 -14.26 -0.68 5.92
N GLY A 102 -15.19 -1.44 6.53
CA GLY A 102 -15.82 -1.09 7.80
C GLY A 102 -16.72 0.14 7.64
N LYS A 103 -16.96 0.85 8.74
CA LYS A 103 -17.80 2.07 8.76
C LYS A 103 -17.03 3.35 8.39
N ASN A 104 -15.75 3.25 8.02
CA ASN A 104 -14.91 4.43 7.77
C ASN A 104 -15.13 4.93 6.33
N LEU A 105 -15.78 6.09 6.20
CA LEU A 105 -16.14 6.69 4.90
C LEU A 105 -14.94 6.90 3.97
N ARG A 106 -13.81 7.39 4.48
CA ARG A 106 -12.59 7.60 3.66
C ARG A 106 -12.04 6.27 3.15
N ARG A 107 -12.07 5.24 3.99
CA ARG A 107 -11.68 3.88 3.59
C ARG A 107 -12.64 3.28 2.57
N THR A 108 -13.94 3.53 2.70
CA THR A 108 -14.94 3.09 1.70
C THR A 108 -14.71 3.79 0.36
N GLN A 109 -14.46 5.11 0.36
CA GLN A 109 -14.13 5.87 -0.85
C GLN A 109 -12.84 5.37 -1.50
N ALA A 110 -11.78 5.14 -0.71
CA ALA A 110 -10.55 4.55 -1.22
C ALA A 110 -10.78 3.14 -1.79
N TRP A 111 -11.74 2.36 -1.28
CA TRP A 111 -12.05 1.02 -1.81
C TRP A 111 -12.84 1.07 -3.11
N CYS A 112 -13.65 2.11 -3.31
CA CYS A 112 -14.38 2.32 -4.55
C CYS A 112 -13.45 2.60 -5.74
N GLN A 113 -12.18 3.01 -5.49
CA GLN A 113 -11.19 3.37 -6.51
C GLN A 113 -11.85 4.17 -7.64
N GLU A 114 -12.59 5.23 -7.27
CA GLU A 114 -13.36 6.02 -8.23
C GLU A 114 -12.47 6.40 -9.42
N PRO A 115 -12.98 6.32 -10.67
CA PRO A 115 -12.24 6.72 -11.84
C PRO A 115 -11.52 8.04 -11.60
N LEU A 116 -10.20 8.06 -11.82
CA LEU A 116 -9.38 9.26 -11.58
C LEU A 116 -9.91 10.50 -12.34
N SER A 117 -10.72 10.27 -13.38
CA SER A 117 -11.47 11.26 -14.17
C SER A 117 -12.65 11.93 -13.45
N LEU A 118 -13.10 11.46 -12.29
CA LEU A 118 -14.24 12.05 -11.54
C LEU A 118 -13.84 13.17 -10.57
N PHE A 119 -12.55 13.40 -10.36
CA PHE A 119 -12.09 14.52 -9.54
C PHE A 119 -11.84 15.74 -10.42
N ASP A 120 -12.91 16.48 -10.71
CA ASP A 120 -12.92 17.69 -11.57
C ASP A 120 -12.10 18.89 -11.04
N ARG A 121 -11.42 18.75 -9.89
CA ARG A 121 -10.66 19.83 -9.24
C ARG A 121 -9.17 19.54 -9.11
N TRP A 122 -8.59 18.92 -10.13
CA TRP A 122 -7.15 18.81 -10.21
C TRP A 122 -6.54 20.12 -10.70
N ASP A 123 -5.67 20.72 -9.89
CA ASP A 123 -4.88 21.91 -10.24
C ASP A 123 -3.40 21.55 -10.16
N SER A 124 -2.72 21.56 -11.32
CA SER A 124 -1.29 21.29 -11.41
C SER A 124 -0.43 22.34 -10.71
N ASN A 125 -0.97 23.53 -10.44
CA ASN A 125 -0.27 24.63 -9.76
C ASN A 125 -0.52 24.64 -8.25
N SER A 126 -1.38 23.74 -7.74
CA SER A 126 -1.54 23.54 -6.30
C SER A 126 -0.20 23.17 -5.68
N ARG A 127 0.06 23.67 -4.46
CA ARG A 127 1.21 23.25 -3.65
C ARG A 127 1.25 21.72 -3.46
N TYR A 128 0.07 21.09 -3.44
CA TYR A 128 -0.08 19.64 -3.29
C TYR A 128 -1.01 19.13 -4.40
N PRO A 129 -0.47 18.88 -5.60
CA PRO A 129 -1.27 18.60 -6.80
C PRO A 129 -2.04 17.27 -6.74
N LEU A 130 -1.71 16.37 -5.82
CA LEU A 130 -2.39 15.08 -5.64
C LEU A 130 -3.00 14.92 -4.24
N ASP A 131 -3.20 16.02 -3.50
CA ASP A 131 -3.85 15.95 -2.19
C ASP A 131 -5.24 15.29 -2.29
N GLY A 132 -5.55 14.44 -1.32
CA GLY A 132 -6.76 13.61 -1.33
C GLY A 132 -6.73 12.40 -2.29
N THR A 133 -5.67 12.22 -3.09
CA THR A 133 -5.48 11.02 -3.92
C THR A 133 -4.93 9.86 -3.06
N GLU A 134 -5.70 8.79 -2.92
CA GLU A 134 -5.28 7.54 -2.26
C GLU A 134 -5.34 6.37 -3.26
N ILE A 135 -4.19 5.75 -3.53
CA ILE A 135 -4.07 4.56 -4.37
C ILE A 135 -3.93 3.33 -3.48
N VAL A 136 -4.74 2.31 -3.75
CA VAL A 136 -4.71 1.05 -3.00
C VAL A 136 -3.87 0.02 -3.76
N VAL A 137 -2.79 -0.43 -3.12
CA VAL A 137 -1.89 -1.48 -3.64
C VAL A 137 -2.30 -2.82 -3.03
N LEU A 138 -2.90 -3.68 -3.84
CA LEU A 138 -3.28 -5.02 -3.44
C LEU A 138 -2.13 -6.01 -3.63
N CYS A 139 -1.60 -6.51 -2.52
CA CYS A 139 -0.60 -7.58 -2.49
C CYS A 139 -1.32 -8.94 -2.51
N SER A 140 -1.45 -9.56 -3.68
CA SER A 140 -2.14 -10.84 -3.86
C SER A 140 -1.24 -12.05 -3.54
N ARG A 141 -1.81 -13.26 -3.53
CA ARG A 141 -1.10 -14.52 -3.21
C ARG A 141 0.02 -14.92 -4.20
N GLY A 142 0.16 -14.24 -5.34
CA GLY A 142 1.08 -14.59 -6.43
C GLY A 142 2.51 -14.05 -6.31
N LEU A 143 2.78 -13.18 -5.35
CA LEU A 143 4.12 -12.74 -4.96
C LEU A 143 4.60 -13.56 -3.77
#